data_AF-A0A1I5RNG0-F1
#
_entry.id   AF-A0A1I5RNG0-F1
#
_cell.length_a   1.000
_cell.length_b   1.000
_cell.length_c   1.000
_cell.angle_alpha   90.00
_cell.angle_beta   90.00
_cell.angle_gamma   90.00
#
_symmetry.space_group_name_H-M   'P 1'
#
loop_
_entity.id
_entity.type
_entity.pdbx_description
1 polymer ?
#
loop_
_entity_poly.entity_id
_entity_poly.type
_entity_poly.pdbx_seq_one_letter_code
_entity_poly.pdbx_strand_id
1 'polypeptide(L)'
;MFKKILALSAMLFAVASFAAVDVNKGTEAELDGLNGVGPAMSKRILDARKQGEFKDWPDLMQRVKGVKEKKAQKLSAEGLTVNGQAFGGAAPAAAKDAKASKAAKP
;
A
#
# COMPACT_ATOMS: atom_id res chain seq x y z
N MET A 1 -4.06 1.63 47.99
CA MET A 1 -4.00 0.31 47.31
C MET A 1 -3.85 0.50 45.79
N PHE A 2 -2.82 1.27 45.39
CA PHE A 2 -2.48 1.71 44.03
C PHE A 2 -1.74 0.67 43.18
N LYS A 3 -1.69 -0.58 43.65
CA LYS A 3 -0.77 -1.62 43.12
C LYS A 3 -1.47 -2.63 42.22
N LYS A 4 -2.81 -2.54 42.09
CA LYS A 4 -3.62 -3.43 41.24
C LYS A 4 -4.06 -2.78 39.93
N ILE A 5 -3.95 -1.45 39.80
CA ILE A 5 -4.24 -0.72 38.55
C ILE A 5 -3.01 -0.73 37.62
N LEU A 6 -1.82 -1.07 38.13
CA LEU A 6 -0.59 -1.10 37.36
C LEU A 6 -0.43 -2.37 36.49
N ALA A 7 -1.26 -3.39 36.67
CA ALA A 7 -1.08 -4.68 36.01
C ALA A 7 -1.91 -4.87 34.72
N LEU A 8 -2.71 -3.89 34.29
CA LEU A 8 -3.63 -4.07 33.14
C LEU A 8 -3.25 -3.29 31.86
N SER A 9 -2.18 -2.48 31.88
CA SER A 9 -1.88 -1.53 30.79
C SER A 9 -0.64 -1.89 29.94
N ALA A 10 -0.13 -3.11 30.06
CA ALA A 10 1.15 -3.52 29.44
C ALA A 10 1.01 -4.46 28.22
N MET A 11 -0.14 -4.51 27.53
CA MET A 11 -0.20 -5.12 26.20
C MET A 11 -0.35 -4.00 25.17
N LEU A 12 0.74 -3.26 24.96
CA LEU A 12 0.84 -2.20 23.96
C LEU A 12 0.54 -2.75 22.56
N PHE A 13 -0.53 -2.19 21.98
CA PHE A 13 -0.73 -1.91 20.57
C PHE A 13 0.43 -2.28 19.63
N ALA A 14 0.30 -3.43 18.98
CA ALA A 14 0.93 -3.64 17.68
C ALA A 14 0.18 -2.80 16.64
N VAL A 15 0.52 -1.52 16.53
CA VAL A 15 0.05 -0.69 15.42
C VAL A 15 0.84 -1.14 14.20
N ALA A 16 0.25 -2.02 13.40
CA ALA A 16 0.76 -2.31 12.07
C ALA A 16 0.62 -1.03 11.22
N SER A 17 1.67 -0.22 11.18
CA SER A 17 1.82 0.82 10.17
C SER A 17 1.94 0.13 8.81
N PHE A 18 0.81 -0.06 8.13
CA PHE A 18 0.77 -0.33 6.70
C PHE A 18 1.27 0.93 5.98
N ALA A 19 2.59 1.07 5.92
CA ALA A 19 3.22 2.02 5.03
C ALA A 19 2.85 1.62 3.60
N ALA A 20 2.41 2.58 2.79
CA ALA A 20 2.19 2.34 1.38
C ALA A 20 3.49 1.83 0.74
N VAL A 21 3.42 0.69 0.06
CA VAL A 21 4.57 0.08 -0.62
C VAL A 21 4.68 0.74 -1.99
N ASP A 22 5.79 1.42 -2.25
CA ASP A 22 6.05 1.97 -3.58
C ASP A 22 6.65 0.88 -4.48
N VAL A 23 6.16 0.70 -5.70
CA VAL A 23 6.72 -0.26 -6.65
C VAL A 23 8.22 -0.03 -6.94
N ASN A 24 8.67 1.23 -6.89
CA ASN A 24 10.04 1.64 -7.14
C ASN A 24 10.92 1.59 -5.90
N LYS A 25 10.41 1.24 -4.72
CA LYS A 25 11.19 1.16 -3.48
C LYS A 25 10.99 -0.16 -2.73
N GLY A 26 9.81 -0.74 -2.84
CA GLY A 26 9.39 -1.97 -2.18
C GLY A 26 10.31 -3.14 -2.51
N THR A 27 10.52 -3.95 -1.48
CA THR A 27 11.24 -5.22 -1.54
C THR A 27 10.36 -6.34 -2.09
N GLU A 28 10.97 -7.47 -2.47
CA GLU A 28 10.22 -8.64 -2.94
C GLU A 28 9.16 -9.10 -1.93
N ALA A 29 9.52 -9.12 -0.65
CA ALA A 29 8.65 -9.54 0.44
C ALA A 29 7.49 -8.55 0.69
N GLU A 30 7.75 -7.24 0.60
CA GLU A 30 6.68 -6.24 0.74
C GLU A 30 5.72 -6.28 -0.43
N LEU A 31 6.23 -6.46 -1.65
CA LEU A 31 5.39 -6.62 -2.83
C LEU A 31 4.58 -7.91 -2.75
N ASP A 32 5.19 -9.04 -2.40
CA ASP A 32 4.50 -10.34 -2.27
C ASP A 32 3.47 -10.35 -1.12
N GLY A 33 3.69 -9.56 -0.07
CA GLY A 33 2.76 -9.41 1.06
C GLY A 33 1.47 -8.65 0.70
N LEU A 34 1.42 -7.94 -0.43
CA LEU A 34 0.21 -7.25 -0.87
C LEU A 34 -0.82 -8.24 -1.42
N ASN A 35 -2.05 -8.20 -0.92
CA ASN A 35 -3.07 -9.15 -1.34
C ASN A 35 -3.30 -9.11 -2.85
N GLY A 36 -2.86 -10.18 -3.50
CA GLY A 36 -3.04 -10.37 -4.93
C GLY A 36 -1.91 -9.84 -5.81
N VAL A 37 -0.81 -9.34 -5.22
CA VAL A 37 0.52 -9.65 -5.73
C VAL A 37 0.88 -11.02 -5.16
N GLY A 38 1.51 -11.87 -5.96
CA GLY A 38 2.04 -13.14 -5.50
C GLY A 38 3.47 -13.30 -6.01
N PRO A 39 4.15 -14.42 -5.75
CA PRO A 39 5.59 -14.55 -6.00
C PRO A 39 5.94 -14.41 -7.49
N ALA A 40 5.03 -14.83 -8.36
CA ALA A 40 5.18 -14.65 -9.81
C ALA A 40 5.03 -13.17 -10.25
N MET A 41 4.24 -12.37 -9.52
CA MET A 41 3.99 -10.97 -9.84
C MET A 41 5.08 -10.07 -9.26
N SER A 42 5.46 -10.27 -8.00
CA SER A 42 6.56 -9.55 -7.36
C SER A 42 7.85 -9.73 -8.15
N LYS A 43 8.17 -10.95 -8.59
CA LYS A 43 9.32 -11.20 -9.48
C LYS A 43 9.25 -10.42 -10.80
N ARG A 44 8.08 -10.38 -11.46
CA ARG A 44 7.90 -9.60 -12.70
C ARG A 44 8.06 -8.11 -12.49
N ILE A 45 7.56 -7.59 -11.37
CA ILE A 45 7.73 -6.18 -10.99
C ILE A 45 9.22 -5.87 -10.81
N LEU A 46 9.96 -6.73 -10.10
CA LEU A 46 11.40 -6.57 -9.91
C LEU A 46 12.18 -6.66 -11.24
N ASP A 47 11.82 -7.60 -12.11
CA ASP A 47 12.44 -7.73 -13.42
C ASP A 47 12.16 -6.53 -14.33
N ALA A 48 10.95 -5.97 -14.29
CA ALA A 48 10.63 -4.73 -14.99
C ALA A 48 11.41 -3.54 -14.40
N ARG A 49 11.52 -3.43 -13.07
CA ARG A 49 12.31 -2.38 -12.40
C ARG A 49 13.79 -2.37 -12.81
N LYS A 50 14.36 -3.54 -13.16
CA LYS A 50 15.75 -3.62 -13.68
C LYS A 50 15.96 -2.85 -14.98
N GLN A 51 14.93 -2.68 -15.81
CA GLN A 51 15.05 -1.92 -17.07
C GLN A 51 14.82 -0.42 -16.87
N GLY A 52 14.44 0.01 -15.66
CA GLY A 52 14.20 1.40 -15.29
C GLY A 52 13.01 1.55 -14.35
N GLU A 53 13.02 2.60 -13.53
CA GLU A 53 11.94 2.94 -12.60
C GLU A 53 10.62 3.15 -13.33
N PHE A 54 9.51 2.76 -12.68
CA PHE A 54 8.17 2.97 -13.18
C PHE A 54 7.81 4.45 -13.06
N LYS A 55 7.28 5.04 -14.13
CA LYS A 55 6.85 6.45 -14.11
C LYS A 55 5.48 6.62 -13.48
N ASP A 56 4.55 5.75 -13.90
CA ASP A 56 3.16 5.80 -13.52
C ASP A 56 2.52 4.41 -13.58
N TRP A 57 1.25 4.34 -13.22
CA TRP A 57 0.48 3.10 -13.28
C TRP A 57 0.31 2.53 -14.70
N PRO A 58 0.03 3.34 -15.75
CA PRO A 58 0.06 2.87 -17.12
C PRO A 58 1.37 2.17 -17.52
N ASP A 59 2.53 2.76 -17.21
CA ASP A 59 3.84 2.17 -17.48
C ASP A 59 4.02 0.83 -16.74
N LEU A 60 3.60 0.78 -15.47
CA LEU A 60 3.57 -0.45 -14.70
C LEU A 60 2.69 -1.53 -15.35
N MET A 61 1.49 -1.19 -15.82
CA MET A 61 0.58 -2.14 -16.47
C MET A 61 1.10 -2.63 -17.82
N GLN A 62 1.80 -1.77 -18.57
CA GLN A 62 2.39 -2.13 -19.85
C GLN A 62 3.57 -3.09 -19.67
N ARG A 63 4.39 -2.88 -18.64
CA ARG A 63 5.63 -3.64 -18.41
C ARG A 63 5.39 -4.90 -17.59
N VAL A 64 4.45 -4.87 -16.64
CA VAL A 64 4.13 -5.99 -15.75
C VAL A 64 2.88 -6.71 -16.21
N LYS A 65 3.09 -7.82 -16.94
CA LYS A 65 2.00 -8.68 -17.42
C LYS A 65 1.13 -9.19 -16.26
N GLY A 66 -0.16 -8.91 -16.35
CA GLY A 66 -1.18 -9.35 -15.39
C GLY A 66 -1.65 -8.27 -14.43
N VAL A 67 -1.02 -7.09 -14.43
CA VAL A 67 -1.59 -5.89 -13.80
C VAL A 67 -2.43 -5.15 -14.84
N LYS A 68 -3.75 -5.19 -14.66
CA LYS A 68 -4.75 -4.42 -15.44
C LYS A 68 -5.51 -3.51 -14.48
N GLU A 69 -6.37 -2.62 -14.99
CA GLU A 69 -7.15 -1.67 -14.18
C GLU A 69 -7.76 -2.27 -12.90
N LYS A 70 -8.56 -3.34 -13.01
CA LYS A 70 -9.17 -3.99 -11.82
C LYS A 70 -8.15 -4.45 -10.79
N LYS A 71 -6.99 -4.93 -11.25
CA LYS A 71 -5.91 -5.36 -10.35
C LYS A 71 -5.18 -4.16 -9.78
N ALA A 72 -4.86 -3.16 -10.58
CA ALA A 72 -4.24 -1.91 -10.13
C ALA A 72 -5.09 -1.21 -9.07
N GLN A 73 -6.42 -1.16 -9.24
CA GLN A 73 -7.35 -0.66 -8.21
C GLN A 73 -7.23 -1.41 -6.90
N LYS A 74 -7.24 -2.75 -6.94
CA LYS A 74 -7.07 -3.58 -5.75
C LYS A 74 -5.71 -3.37 -5.10
N LEU A 75 -4.64 -3.45 -5.89
CA LEU A 75 -3.28 -3.26 -5.40
C LEU A 75 -3.10 -1.89 -4.74
N SER A 76 -3.66 -0.85 -5.35
CA SER A 76 -3.64 0.49 -4.77
C SER A 76 -4.46 0.60 -3.49
N ALA A 77 -5.58 -0.12 -3.39
CA ALA A 77 -6.37 -0.19 -2.15
C ALA A 77 -5.63 -0.93 -1.03
N GLU A 78 -4.83 -1.94 -1.38
CA GLU A 78 -3.92 -2.65 -0.46
C GLU A 78 -2.67 -1.83 -0.10
N GLY A 79 -2.50 -0.64 -0.68
CA GLY A 79 -1.40 0.28 -0.36
C GLY A 79 -0.23 0.26 -1.35
N LEU A 80 -0.33 -0.41 -2.50
CA LEU A 80 0.66 -0.25 -3.56
C LEU A 80 0.57 1.16 -4.16
N THR A 81 1.72 1.80 -4.36
CA THR A 81 1.82 3.11 -5.02
C THR A 81 2.91 3.10 -6.08
N VAL A 82 2.83 4.04 -7.03
CA VAL A 82 3.89 4.29 -8.02
C VAL A 82 4.34 5.72 -7.83
N ASN A 83 5.58 5.94 -7.38
CA ASN A 83 6.10 7.26 -7.00
C ASN A 83 5.20 8.00 -5.99
N GLY A 84 4.67 7.25 -5.01
CA GLY A 84 3.71 7.76 -4.03
C GLY A 84 2.30 8.05 -4.58
N GLN A 85 2.04 7.80 -5.86
CA GLN A 85 0.69 7.92 -6.44
C GLN A 85 -0.07 6.60 -6.38
N ALA A 86 -1.27 6.67 -5.83
CA ALA A 86 -2.24 5.60 -5.86
C ALA A 86 -3.00 5.56 -7.19
N PHE A 87 -3.51 4.39 -7.57
CA PHE A 87 -4.22 4.20 -8.84
C PHE A 87 -5.59 4.89 -8.83
N GLY A 88 -5.88 5.69 -9.86
CA GLY A 88 -7.17 6.37 -10.00
C GLY A 88 -7.43 7.50 -8.99
N GLY A 89 -6.39 8.00 -8.32
CA GLY A 89 -6.52 9.06 -7.31
C GLY A 89 -7.20 8.62 -6.02
N ALA A 90 -7.44 7.31 -5.86
CA ALA A 90 -7.90 6.76 -4.60
C ALA A 90 -6.79 6.92 -3.57
N ALA A 91 -6.93 7.85 -2.62
CA ALA A 91 -6.04 7.90 -1.47
C ALA A 91 -5.90 6.46 -0.90
N PRO A 92 -4.68 6.04 -0.48
CA PRO A 92 -4.49 4.73 0.14
C PRO A 92 -5.55 4.58 1.22
N ALA A 93 -6.17 3.39 1.31
CA ALA A 93 -7.31 3.12 2.16
C ALA A 93 -6.94 3.14 3.66
N ALA A 94 -6.36 4.22 4.14
CA ALA A 94 -6.32 4.63 5.53
C ALA A 94 -7.49 5.59 5.77
N ALA A 95 -8.73 5.10 5.67
CA ALA A 95 -9.89 5.73 6.29
C ALA A 95 -11.17 4.88 6.10
N LYS A 96 -11.34 3.85 6.92
CA LYS A 96 -12.67 3.64 7.51
C LYS A 96 -12.98 4.63 8.64
N ASP A 97 -12.05 5.54 8.95
CA ASP A 97 -12.21 6.60 9.96
C ASP A 97 -11.68 7.96 9.46
N ALA A 98 -12.26 8.51 8.38
CA ALA A 98 -12.10 9.94 8.07
C ALA A 98 -13.30 10.48 7.28
N LYS A 99 -14.51 10.11 7.68
CA LYS A 99 -15.72 10.87 7.31
C LYS A 99 -15.88 12.06 8.26
N ALA A 100 -14.90 12.97 8.28
CA ALA A 100 -14.96 14.30 8.88
C ALA A 100 -13.66 15.01 8.45
N SER A 101 -13.58 15.63 7.28
CA SER A 101 -13.96 17.03 7.18
C SER A 101 -14.00 17.42 5.71
N LYS A 102 -15.19 17.48 5.13
CA LYS A 102 -15.47 18.35 3.99
C LYS A 102 -16.65 19.25 4.34
N ALA A 103 -16.33 20.32 5.06
CA ALA A 103 -17.05 21.58 5.25
C ALA A 103 -16.24 22.29 6.35
N ALA A 104 -15.71 23.50 6.21
CA ALA A 104 -16.25 24.64 5.51
C ALA A 104 -15.12 25.64 5.16
N LYS A 105 -15.30 26.34 4.05
CA LYS A 105 -15.00 27.78 3.92
C LYS A 105 -16.38 28.46 4.03
N PRO A 106 -16.57 29.58 4.74
CA PRO A 106 -15.79 30.81 4.69
C PRO A 106 -14.83 31.04 5.86
#